data_AF-A0A849TI87-F1
#
_entry.id   AF-A0A849TI87-F1
#
_cell.length_a   1.000
_cell.length_b   1.000
_cell.length_c   1.000
_cell.angle_alpha   90.00
_cell.angle_beta   90.00
_cell.angle_gamma   90.00
#
_symmetry.space_group_name_H-M   'P 1'
#
loop_
_entity.id
_entity.type
_entity.pdbx_description
1 polymer ?
#
loop_
_entity_poly.entity_id
_entity_poly.type
_entity_poly.pdbx_seq_one_letter_code
_entity_poly.pdbx_strand_id
1 'polypeptide(L)' 'MEFSIKQSSAEKLKCGCVVVGVYDSGKLSKAAQALDKAASQQISQVIKSGDMTGKVATTQLLHKLSGIE' A
#
# COMPACT_ATOMS: atom_id res chain seq x y z
N MET A 1 9.18 -5.36 -21.31
CA MET A 1 8.71 -5.57 -19.92
C MET A 1 8.22 -7.00 -19.83
N GLU A 2 8.69 -7.75 -18.83
CA GLU A 2 8.27 -9.13 -18.58
C GLU A 2 7.23 -9.16 -17.45
N PHE A 3 6.21 -9.99 -17.59
CA PHE A 3 5.11 -10.08 -16.65
C PHE A 3 4.92 -11.52 -16.17
N SER A 4 4.64 -11.68 -14.88
CA SER A 4 4.32 -12.97 -14.28
C SER A 4 3.22 -12.76 -13.25
N ILE A 5 2.29 -13.72 -13.16
CA ILE A 5 1.17 -13.67 -12.23
C ILE A 5 1.51 -14.56 -11.04
N LYS A 6 1.48 -14.01 -9.84
CA LYS A 6 1.68 -14.75 -8.58
C LYS A 6 0.48 -14.53 -7.68
N GLN A 7 -0.03 -15.61 -7.10
CA GLN A 7 -1.10 -15.55 -6.10
C GLN A 7 -0.48 -15.57 -4.70
N SER A 8 -0.14 -14.40 -4.18
CA SER A 8 0.39 -14.23 -2.83
C SER A 8 -0.25 -12.99 -2.18
N SER A 9 -0.23 -12.91 -0.86
CA SER A 9 -0.66 -11.71 -0.14
C SER A 9 0.38 -10.60 -0.27
N ALA A 10 -0.08 -9.34 -0.32
CA ALA A 10 0.77 -8.17 -0.52
C ALA A 10 1.90 -8.07 0.51
N GLU A 11 1.64 -8.49 1.75
CA GLU A 11 2.60 -8.47 2.87
C GLU A 11 3.70 -9.53 2.76
N LYS A 12 3.52 -10.59 1.96
CA LYS A 12 4.47 -11.72 1.83
C LYS A 12 5.30 -11.66 0.54
N LEU A 13 5.07 -10.65 -0.29
CA LEU A 13 5.76 -10.49 -1.56
C LEU A 13 7.14 -9.86 -1.33
N LYS A 14 8.20 -10.63 -1.57
CA LYS A 14 9.56 -10.10 -1.67
C LYS A 14 9.77 -9.44 -3.03
N CYS A 15 9.71 -8.12 -3.07
CA CYS A 15 9.98 -7.32 -4.25
C CYS A 15 10.51 -5.94 -3.86
N GLY A 16 11.08 -5.20 -4.82
CA GLY A 16 11.60 -3.85 -4.57
C GLY A 16 10.51 -2.79 -4.32
N CYS A 17 9.27 -3.03 -4.74
CA CYS A 17 8.12 -2.14 -4.52
C CYS A 17 6.81 -2.92 -4.68
N VAL A 18 5.87 -2.70 -3.75
CA VAL A 18 4.49 -3.22 -3.83
C VAL A 18 3.55 -2.04 -4.10
N VAL A 19 2.71 -2.15 -5.12
CA VAL A 19 1.70 -1.14 -5.45
C VAL A 19 0.35 -1.59 -4.94
N VAL A 20 -0.29 -0.77 -4.11
CA VAL A 20 -1.63 -1.03 -3.56
C VAL A 20 -2.59 0.12 -3.85
N GLY A 21 -3.88 -0.20 -3.97
CA GLY A 21 -4.91 0.78 -4.27
C GLY A 21 -5.43 1.50 -3.02
N VAL A 22 -5.59 2.82 -3.14
CA VAL A 22 -6.35 3.68 -2.22
C VAL A 22 -7.50 4.30 -3.03
N TYR A 23 -8.72 4.10 -2.56
CA TYR A 23 -9.92 4.68 -3.14
C TYR A 23 -10.17 6.08 -2.58
N ASP A 24 -11.10 6.80 -3.21
CA ASP A 24 -11.54 8.11 -2.77
C ASP A 24 -11.90 8.14 -1.28
N SER A 25 -11.71 9.31 -0.68
CA SER A 25 -11.91 9.54 0.76
C SER A 25 -10.96 8.69 1.64
N GLY A 26 -9.81 8.29 1.11
CA GLY A 26 -8.78 7.57 1.87
C GLY A 26 -9.11 6.09 2.15
N LYS A 27 -10.03 5.48 1.40
CA LYS A 27 -10.44 4.10 1.66
C LYS A 27 -9.42 3.10 1.12
N LEU A 28 -8.78 2.34 2.00
CA LEU A 28 -7.80 1.32 1.63
C LEU A 28 -8.45 0.12 0.91
N SER A 29 -7.85 -0.35 -0.18
CA SER A 29 -8.19 -1.63 -0.81
C SER A 29 -7.89 -2.82 0.11
N LYS A 30 -8.45 -4.01 -0.19
CA LYS A 30 -8.20 -5.22 0.63
C LYS A 30 -6.72 -5.54 0.77
N ALA A 31 -5.95 -5.41 -0.32
CA ALA A 31 -4.49 -5.59 -0.31
C ALA A 31 -3.80 -4.51 0.52
N ALA A 32 -4.22 -3.25 0.39
CA ALA A 32 -3.68 -2.15 1.18
C ALA A 32 -3.96 -2.31 2.68
N GLN A 33 -5.13 -2.82 3.07
CA GLN A 33 -5.47 -3.09 4.47
C GLN A 33 -4.62 -4.22 5.07
N ALA A 34 -4.37 -5.29 4.30
CA ALA A 34 -3.49 -6.36 4.73
C ALA A 34 -2.05 -5.83 4.94
N LEU A 35 -1.57 -5.04 3.98
CA LEU A 35 -0.26 -4.40 4.07
C LEU A 35 -0.18 -3.41 5.24
N ASP A 36 -1.21 -2.60 5.46
CA ASP A 36 -1.27 -1.62 6.55
C ASP A 36 -1.25 -2.29 7.93
N LYS A 37 -1.91 -3.44 8.09
CA LYS A 37 -1.85 -4.23 9.32
C LYS A 37 -0.44 -4.76 9.61
N ALA A 38 0.23 -5.28 8.59
CA ALA A 38 1.62 -5.73 8.71
C ALA A 38 2.59 -4.55 8.92
N ALA A 39 2.28 -3.38 8.35
CA ALA A 39 3.06 -2.16 8.44
C ALA A 39 2.72 -1.27 9.66
N SER A 40 2.15 -1.82 10.73
CA SER A 40 1.81 -1.07 11.96
C SER A 40 0.93 0.17 11.74
N GLN A 41 -0.02 0.10 10.81
CA GLN A 41 -0.96 1.17 10.45
C GLN A 41 -0.32 2.45 9.87
N GLN A 42 0.90 2.37 9.36
CA GLN A 42 1.59 3.54 8.79
C GLN A 42 0.89 4.12 7.55
N ILE A 43 0.27 3.27 6.70
CA ILE A 43 -0.45 3.75 5.50
C ILE A 43 -1.71 4.51 5.94
N SER A 44 -2.42 3.98 6.93
CA SER A 44 -3.56 4.67 7.56
C SER A 44 -3.16 6.01 8.18
N GLN A 45 -1.97 6.12 8.78
CA GLN A 45 -1.47 7.38 9.32
C GLN A 45 -1.23 8.43 8.22
N VAL A 46 -0.60 8.05 7.09
CA VAL A 46 -0.37 8.95 5.95
C VAL A 46 -1.69 9.50 5.39
N ILE A 47 -2.72 8.65 5.30
CA ILE A 47 -4.06 9.08 4.87
C ILE A 47 -4.68 10.04 5.89
N LYS A 48 -4.57 9.75 7.19
CA LYS A 48 -5.09 10.61 8.26
C LYS A 48 -4.37 11.96 8.33
N SER A 49 -3.07 12.00 8.02
CA SER A 49 -2.29 13.23 7.94
C SER A 49 -2.71 14.11 6.76
N GLY A 50 -3.47 13.56 5.79
CA GLY A 50 -3.92 14.28 4.60
C GLY A 50 -2.94 14.25 3.43
N ASP A 51 -1.81 13.55 3.57
CA ASP A 51 -0.80 13.42 2.51
C ASP A 51 -1.31 12.63 1.30
N MET A 52 -2.27 11.72 1.52
CA MET A 52 -2.86 10.88 0.48
C MET A 52 -4.38 10.79 0.65
N THR A 53 -5.13 11.18 -0.38
CA THR A 53 -6.62 11.18 -0.36
C THR A 53 -7.26 10.11 -1.24
N GLY A 54 -6.50 9.48 -2.14
CA GLY A 54 -7.01 8.45 -3.06
C GLY A 54 -7.76 9.02 -4.28
N LYS A 55 -7.51 10.30 -4.63
CA LYS A 55 -8.00 10.88 -5.89
C LYS A 55 -7.40 10.16 -7.10
N VAL A 56 -8.12 10.18 -8.21
CA VAL A 56 -7.64 9.62 -9.47
C VAL A 56 -6.31 10.27 -9.87
N ALA A 57 -5.41 9.46 -10.45
CA ALA A 57 -4.08 9.87 -10.89
C ALA A 57 -3.16 10.41 -9.78
N THR A 58 -3.48 10.17 -8.50
CA THR A 58 -2.58 10.44 -7.38
C THR A 58 -1.82 9.18 -6.97
N THR A 59 -0.55 9.34 -6.61
CA THR A 59 0.30 8.27 -6.09
C THR A 59 1.20 8.81 -4.99
N GLN A 60 1.35 8.05 -3.90
CA GLN A 60 2.29 8.36 -2.82
C GLN A 60 3.24 7.17 -2.66
N LEU A 61 4.55 7.46 -2.66
CA LEU A 61 5.58 6.47 -2.38
C LEU A 61 5.95 6.54 -0.90
N LEU A 62 5.98 5.39 -0.22
CA LEU A 62 6.36 5.26 1.18
C LEU A 62 7.65 4.44 1.29
N HIS A 63 8.62 4.97 2.03
CA HIS A 63 9.91 4.31 2.24
C HIS A 63 9.98 3.74 3.65
N LYS A 64 10.66 2.60 3.79
CA LYS A 64 10.94 1.95 5.09
C LYS A 64 9.69 1.75 5.94
N LEU A 65 8.72 1.01 5.40
CA LEU A 65 7.56 0.57 6.18
C LEU A 65 8.02 -0.42 7.26
N SER A 66 7.69 -0.15 8.52
CA SER A 66 8.05 -1.00 9.64
C SER A 66 7.23 -2.29 9.63
N GLY A 67 7.86 -3.45 9.58
CA GLY A 67 7.19 -4.76 9.56
C GLY A 67 7.04 -5.40 8.17
N ILE A 68 7.59 -4.76 7.13
CA ILE A 68 7.69 -5.31 5.78
C ILE A 68 9.18 -5.34 5.39
N GLU A 69 9.68 -6.51 5.01
CA GLU A 69 11.06 -6.74 4.53
C GLU A 69 11.10 -7.33 3.12
#